data_AF-A0A5C1ANT4-F1
#
_entry.id   AF-A0A5C1ANT4-F1
#
_cell.length_a   1.000
_cell.length_b   1.000
_cell.length_c   1.000
_cell.angle_alpha   90.00
_cell.angle_beta   90.00
_cell.angle_gamma   90.00
#
_symmetry.space_group_name_H-M   'P 1'
#
loop_
_entity.id
_entity.type
_entity.pdbx_description
1 polymer ?
#
loop_
_entity_poly.entity_id
_entity_poly.type
_entity_poly.pdbx_seq_one_letter_code
_entity_poly.pdbx_strand_id
1 'polypeptide(L)'
;MRAISVCISICIASTVAGADPDYGPVKKLFESDNYSATWGTTPTYASDAELEIGTGNGHGGTLGWMRFKPGKDGVDVLDVKFDEGWHPYKSKHPPDKAPVTVKAARFSSDGYTALLKNLAVVDAAILTPRETDRGHSTSDFWVSARLTVGKKMPFDLDWAGYWASKSEVDFAKPNAAVKLTKKAVEKLDFKDHKLTDADRAWASAKFVNDWKKYKNLSGYSWVCGRYIETIGVVGDSAALPTLREILTENKGGEYYAINAVTRLTGKDVRDKPVEEMDIEKVRPKVLELLKEKK
;
A
#
# COMPACT_ATOMS: atom_id res chain seq x y z
N MET A 1 40.05 -62.17 6.79
CA MET A 1 38.86 -61.31 6.92
C MET A 1 39.29 -59.86 7.08
N ARG A 2 39.18 -59.04 6.03
CA ARG A 2 39.09 -57.58 6.05
C ARG A 2 38.49 -57.17 4.70
N ALA A 3 37.21 -56.81 4.69
CA ALA A 3 36.54 -56.29 3.50
C ALA A 3 36.61 -54.76 3.56
N ILE A 4 37.23 -54.16 2.54
CA ILE A 4 37.24 -52.72 2.32
C ILE A 4 35.90 -52.38 1.64
N SER A 5 35.01 -51.71 2.36
CA SER A 5 33.76 -51.19 1.81
C SER A 5 34.03 -49.83 1.20
N VAL A 6 34.05 -49.76 -0.14
CA VAL A 6 34.10 -48.50 -0.88
C VAL A 6 32.67 -47.99 -1.03
N CYS A 7 32.32 -46.94 -0.30
CA CYS A 7 31.07 -46.20 -0.53
C CYS A 7 31.24 -45.30 -1.75
N ILE A 8 30.60 -45.67 -2.86
CA ILE A 8 30.43 -44.79 -4.02
C ILE A 8 29.23 -43.88 -3.70
N SER A 9 29.52 -42.64 -3.32
CA SER A 9 28.52 -41.57 -3.28
C SER A 9 28.26 -41.09 -4.71
N ILE A 10 27.12 -41.50 -5.28
CA ILE A 10 26.63 -40.93 -6.55
C ILE A 10 25.98 -39.58 -6.21
N CYS A 11 26.73 -38.49 -6.38
CA CYS A 11 26.16 -37.15 -6.45
C CYS A 11 25.46 -37.01 -7.81
N ILE A 12 24.15 -37.25 -7.84
CA ILE A 12 23.31 -36.79 -8.96
C ILE A 12 23.07 -35.30 -8.75
N ALA A 13 24.06 -34.49 -9.14
CA ALA A 13 23.84 -33.07 -9.40
C ALA A 13 23.10 -32.96 -10.74
N SER A 14 21.79 -33.18 -10.72
CA SER A 14 20.92 -32.79 -11.83
C SER A 14 20.79 -31.26 -11.80
N THR A 15 21.74 -30.58 -12.45
CA THR A 15 21.54 -29.24 -12.99
C THR A 15 20.45 -29.33 -14.05
N VAL A 16 19.20 -29.27 -13.61
CA VAL A 16 18.12 -28.84 -14.49
C VAL A 16 18.38 -27.36 -14.71
N ALA A 17 19.14 -27.05 -15.76
CA ALA A 17 19.07 -25.75 -16.42
C ALA A 17 17.64 -25.61 -16.94
N GLY A 18 16.72 -25.28 -16.03
CA GLY A 18 15.36 -24.95 -16.36
C GLY A 18 15.43 -23.72 -17.23
N ALA A 19 14.84 -23.80 -18.43
CA ALA A 19 14.53 -22.62 -19.21
C ALA A 19 13.90 -21.60 -18.27
N ASP A 20 14.53 -20.43 -18.16
CA ASP A 20 14.01 -19.32 -17.38
C ASP A 20 12.56 -19.12 -17.84
N PRO A 21 11.55 -19.13 -16.94
CA PRO A 21 10.16 -18.97 -17.36
C PRO A 21 10.03 -17.75 -18.27
N ASP A 22 9.19 -17.84 -19.32
CA ASP A 22 8.97 -16.70 -20.22
C ASP A 22 8.26 -15.57 -19.48
N TYR A 23 9.05 -14.72 -18.84
CA TYR A 23 8.60 -13.51 -18.16
C TYR A 23 8.45 -12.34 -19.14
N GLY A 24 8.39 -12.58 -20.45
CA GLY A 24 8.19 -11.57 -21.49
C GLY A 24 7.11 -10.53 -21.16
N PRO A 25 5.93 -10.92 -20.62
CA PRO A 25 4.91 -9.95 -20.21
C PRO A 25 5.32 -9.01 -19.07
N VAL A 26 6.15 -9.46 -18.12
CA VAL A 26 6.67 -8.63 -17.02
C VAL A 26 7.75 -7.69 -17.56
N LYS A 27 8.66 -8.20 -18.39
CA LYS A 27 9.78 -7.42 -18.96
C LYS A 27 9.28 -6.23 -19.80
N LYS A 28 8.16 -6.42 -20.52
CA LYS A 28 7.47 -5.36 -21.27
C LYS A 28 7.01 -4.17 -20.42
N LEU A 29 6.81 -4.34 -19.11
CA LEU A 29 6.45 -3.23 -18.21
C LEU A 29 7.61 -2.26 -17.93
N PHE A 30 8.84 -2.65 -18.31
CA PHE A 30 10.07 -1.87 -18.14
C PHE A 30 10.64 -1.37 -19.47
N GLU A 31 9.86 -1.45 -20.56
CA GLU A 31 10.20 -0.79 -21.81
C GLU A 31 9.96 0.72 -21.63
N SER A 32 11.04 1.50 -21.65
CA SER A 32 11.01 2.95 -21.48
C SER A 32 12.15 3.60 -22.25
N ASP A 33 11.94 4.86 -22.66
CA ASP A 33 13.00 5.69 -23.23
C ASP A 33 13.87 6.33 -22.13
N ASN A 34 13.35 6.44 -20.90
CA ASN A 34 13.97 7.16 -19.78
C ASN A 34 14.96 6.30 -18.98
N TYR A 35 14.97 4.98 -19.17
CA TYR A 35 15.91 4.07 -18.55
C TYR A 35 16.08 2.79 -19.38
N SER A 36 17.15 2.04 -19.13
CA SER A 36 17.26 0.64 -19.56
C SER A 36 17.11 -0.30 -18.38
N ALA A 37 16.48 -1.46 -18.61
CA ALA A 37 16.38 -2.53 -17.62
C ALA A 37 17.32 -3.69 -17.96
N THR A 38 18.13 -4.10 -17.00
CA THR A 38 18.80 -5.41 -16.98
C THR A 38 18.19 -6.26 -15.87
N TRP A 39 18.52 -7.56 -15.81
CA TRP A 39 17.89 -8.51 -14.90
C TRP A 39 18.94 -9.21 -14.05
N GLY A 40 18.82 -9.06 -12.74
CA GLY A 40 19.62 -9.79 -11.75
C GLY A 40 19.07 -11.18 -11.47
N THR A 41 19.52 -11.77 -10.36
CA THR A 41 18.98 -13.06 -9.89
C THR A 41 17.57 -12.87 -9.34
N THR A 42 16.62 -13.69 -9.81
CA THR A 42 15.23 -13.66 -9.36
C THR A 42 15.13 -14.31 -7.97
N PRO A 43 14.72 -13.59 -6.91
CA PRO A 43 14.51 -14.19 -5.61
C PRO A 43 13.33 -15.18 -5.63
N THR A 44 13.30 -16.10 -4.68
CA THR A 44 12.10 -16.91 -4.44
C THR A 44 11.41 -16.39 -3.19
N TYR A 45 10.15 -16.01 -3.33
CA TYR A 45 9.32 -15.62 -2.20
C TYR A 45 8.52 -16.81 -1.66
N ALA A 46 8.37 -16.84 -0.34
CA ALA A 46 7.57 -17.84 0.34
C ALA A 46 6.08 -17.64 0.02
N SER A 47 5.34 -18.74 -0.15
CA SER A 47 3.91 -18.69 -0.49
C SER A 47 3.02 -18.14 0.65
N ASP A 48 3.56 -18.06 1.86
CA ASP A 48 2.93 -17.44 3.04
C ASP A 48 3.27 -15.95 3.20
N ALA A 49 3.97 -15.35 2.22
CA ALA A 49 4.24 -13.92 2.22
C ALA A 49 2.94 -13.10 2.21
N GLU A 50 2.84 -12.07 3.03
CA GLU A 50 1.77 -11.08 2.93
C GLU A 50 2.18 -9.97 1.95
N LEU A 51 1.30 -9.63 1.02
CA LEU A 51 1.50 -8.56 0.04
C LEU A 51 0.54 -7.40 0.31
N GLU A 52 1.08 -6.19 0.38
CA GLU A 52 0.32 -4.95 0.43
C GLU A 52 0.56 -4.15 -0.84
N ILE A 53 -0.51 -3.63 -1.44
CA ILE A 53 -0.47 -2.77 -2.61
C ILE A 53 -1.15 -1.44 -2.30
N GLY A 54 -0.54 -0.36 -2.75
CA GLY A 54 -1.04 1.01 -2.65
C GLY A 54 -1.13 1.66 -4.01
N THR A 55 -2.18 2.46 -4.24
CA THR A 55 -2.41 3.21 -5.47
C THR A 55 -3.17 4.49 -5.15
N GLY A 56 -2.91 5.58 -5.84
CA GLY A 56 -3.68 6.82 -5.69
C GLY A 56 -3.44 7.79 -6.83
N ASN A 57 -4.37 8.73 -7.01
CA ASN A 57 -4.28 9.81 -7.97
C ASN A 57 -4.68 11.13 -7.29
N GLY A 58 -3.83 12.15 -7.37
CA GLY A 58 -4.04 13.38 -6.64
C GLY A 58 -5.20 14.21 -7.18
N HIS A 59 -5.28 14.33 -8.51
CA HIS A 59 -6.33 15.03 -9.26
C HIS A 59 -7.67 14.30 -9.23
N GLY A 60 -7.63 12.97 -9.33
CA GLY A 60 -8.80 12.11 -9.32
C GLY A 60 -9.30 11.79 -7.92
N GLY A 61 -8.63 12.28 -6.87
CA GLY A 61 -9.19 12.15 -5.54
C GLY A 61 -9.04 10.79 -4.87
N THR A 62 -8.35 9.86 -5.49
CA THR A 62 -8.45 8.44 -5.15
C THR A 62 -7.27 7.97 -4.30
N LEU A 63 -7.57 7.02 -3.42
CA LEU A 63 -6.59 6.22 -2.69
C LEU A 63 -7.11 4.79 -2.58
N GLY A 64 -6.26 3.80 -2.84
CA GLY A 64 -6.60 2.40 -2.77
C GLY A 64 -5.51 1.61 -2.06
N TRP A 65 -5.93 0.71 -1.17
CA TRP A 65 -5.08 -0.28 -0.53
C TRP A 65 -5.62 -1.67 -0.83
N MET A 66 -4.74 -2.59 -1.20
CA MET A 66 -5.06 -4.01 -1.22
C MET A 66 -4.13 -4.77 -0.29
N ARG A 67 -4.68 -5.76 0.43
CA ARG A 67 -3.92 -6.70 1.26
C ARG A 67 -4.20 -8.11 0.78
N PHE A 68 -3.14 -8.87 0.56
CA PHE A 68 -3.18 -10.30 0.30
C PHE A 68 -2.67 -11.00 1.56
N LYS A 69 -3.53 -11.82 2.16
CA LYS A 69 -3.23 -12.57 3.36
C LYS A 69 -3.37 -14.07 3.06
N PRO A 70 -2.26 -14.80 2.90
CA PRO A 70 -2.32 -16.24 2.71
C PRO A 70 -2.98 -16.95 3.90
N GLY A 71 -3.86 -17.89 3.59
CA GLY A 71 -4.54 -18.76 4.53
C GLY A 71 -4.50 -20.22 4.07
N LYS A 72 -5.18 -21.10 4.81
CA LYS A 72 -5.21 -22.54 4.49
C LYS A 72 -5.92 -22.84 3.17
N ASP A 73 -6.97 -22.08 2.87
CA ASP A 73 -7.89 -22.33 1.75
C ASP A 73 -7.71 -21.31 0.61
N GLY A 74 -6.51 -20.78 0.43
CA GLY A 74 -6.19 -19.72 -0.55
C GLY A 74 -5.77 -18.42 0.11
N VAL A 75 -5.86 -17.33 -0.64
CA VAL A 75 -5.34 -16.02 -0.22
C VAL A 75 -6.49 -15.03 -0.13
N ASP A 76 -6.75 -14.54 1.08
CA ASP A 76 -7.74 -13.50 1.30
C ASP A 76 -7.24 -12.18 0.74
N VAL A 77 -8.05 -11.55 -0.12
CA VAL A 77 -7.75 -10.25 -0.72
C VAL A 77 -8.74 -9.23 -0.19
N LEU A 78 -8.26 -8.28 0.61
CA LEU A 78 -9.01 -7.11 1.06
C LEU A 78 -8.68 -5.94 0.13
N ASP A 79 -9.69 -5.27 -0.42
CA ASP A 79 -9.57 -4.07 -1.25
C ASP A 79 -10.31 -2.90 -0.57
N VAL A 80 -9.56 -1.88 -0.19
CA VAL A 80 -10.05 -0.65 0.45
C VAL A 80 -9.84 0.49 -0.53
N LYS A 81 -10.92 1.15 -0.94
CA LYS A 81 -10.88 2.25 -1.92
C LYS A 81 -11.57 3.49 -1.38
N PHE A 82 -10.80 4.54 -1.23
CA PHE A 82 -11.27 5.91 -1.14
C PHE A 82 -11.43 6.46 -2.57
N ASP A 83 -12.65 6.83 -2.94
CA ASP A 83 -12.94 7.46 -4.24
C ASP A 83 -13.56 8.84 -4.02
N GLU A 84 -13.05 9.87 -4.69
CA GLU A 84 -13.63 11.21 -4.55
C GLU A 84 -14.93 11.28 -5.34
N GLY A 85 -16.02 10.91 -4.68
CA GLY A 85 -17.37 10.96 -5.23
C GLY A 85 -18.44 11.42 -4.24
N TRP A 86 -18.09 11.63 -2.97
CA TRP A 86 -18.98 12.16 -1.95
C TRP A 86 -18.28 13.30 -1.23
N HIS A 87 -18.57 14.52 -1.66
CA HIS A 87 -18.26 15.72 -0.89
C HIS A 87 -18.73 15.53 0.57
N PRO A 88 -17.87 15.68 1.59
CA PRO A 88 -18.23 15.49 2.99
C PRO A 88 -19.19 16.56 3.56
N TYR A 89 -19.85 17.35 2.69
CA TYR A 89 -20.17 18.76 2.95
C TYR A 89 -21.60 19.11 3.39
N LYS A 90 -22.42 18.15 3.87
CA LYS A 90 -23.80 18.46 4.31
C LYS A 90 -24.34 17.57 5.45
N SER A 91 -23.65 17.40 6.58
CA SER A 91 -24.30 16.78 7.74
C SER A 91 -23.80 17.31 9.09
N LYS A 92 -24.75 17.62 9.98
CA LYS A 92 -24.53 18.00 11.39
C LYS A 92 -24.13 16.80 12.29
N HIS A 93 -24.02 15.60 11.73
CA HIS A 93 -23.53 14.37 12.39
C HIS A 93 -22.64 13.59 11.40
N PRO A 94 -21.59 12.88 11.86
CA PRO A 94 -20.36 12.64 11.09
C PRO A 94 -20.62 11.80 9.83
N PRO A 95 -19.71 11.84 8.84
CA PRO A 95 -19.87 11.07 7.61
C PRO A 95 -19.70 9.58 7.93
N ASP A 96 -20.77 8.94 8.38
CA ASP A 96 -20.90 7.48 8.54
C ASP A 96 -20.78 6.76 7.19
N LYS A 97 -20.80 7.53 6.11
CA LYS A 97 -20.47 7.15 4.74
C LYS A 97 -19.30 8.00 4.27
N ALA A 98 -18.14 7.85 4.89
CA ALA A 98 -16.92 8.22 4.19
C ALA A 98 -16.87 7.45 2.85
N PRO A 99 -16.27 8.00 1.79
CA PRO A 99 -16.28 7.37 0.47
C PRO A 99 -15.28 6.19 0.39
N VAL A 100 -15.17 5.42 1.49
CA VAL A 100 -14.33 4.25 1.57
C VAL A 100 -15.19 3.02 1.33
N THR A 101 -14.97 2.41 0.18
CA THR A 101 -15.53 1.10 -0.15
C THR A 101 -14.57 0.03 0.34
N VAL A 102 -15.09 -1.00 1.00
CA VAL A 102 -14.31 -2.15 1.45
C VAL A 102 -14.90 -3.41 0.82
N LYS A 103 -14.08 -4.10 0.04
CA LYS A 103 -14.44 -5.36 -0.61
C LYS A 103 -13.46 -6.45 -0.25
N ALA A 104 -13.92 -7.69 -0.34
CA ALA A 104 -13.08 -8.86 -0.19
C ALA A 104 -13.32 -9.84 -1.33
N ALA A 105 -12.26 -10.56 -1.70
CA ALA A 105 -12.31 -11.68 -2.61
C ALA A 105 -11.37 -12.79 -2.12
N ARG A 106 -11.52 -13.98 -2.69
CA ARG A 106 -10.58 -15.09 -2.49
C ARG A 106 -9.76 -15.28 -3.75
N PHE A 107 -8.44 -15.25 -3.59
CA PHE A 107 -7.49 -15.54 -4.66
C PHE A 107 -6.91 -16.96 -4.49
N SER A 108 -6.70 -17.68 -5.58
CA SER A 108 -6.16 -19.04 -5.52
C SER A 108 -4.69 -19.04 -5.12
N SER A 109 -4.26 -20.08 -4.40
CA SER A 109 -2.85 -20.24 -3.99
C SER A 109 -1.90 -20.29 -5.18
N ASP A 110 -2.30 -20.96 -6.27
CA ASP A 110 -1.51 -21.05 -7.50
C ASP A 110 -1.43 -19.69 -8.21
N GLY A 111 -2.55 -18.97 -8.26
CA GLY A 111 -2.59 -17.61 -8.82
C GLY A 111 -1.71 -16.65 -8.03
N TYR A 112 -1.75 -16.74 -6.70
CA TYR A 112 -0.88 -15.94 -5.84
C TYR A 112 0.59 -16.32 -5.98
N THR A 113 0.91 -17.61 -6.07
CA THR A 113 2.28 -18.08 -6.33
C THR A 113 2.81 -17.55 -7.68
N ALA A 114 1.97 -17.54 -8.71
CA ALA A 114 2.33 -16.95 -10.00
C ALA A 114 2.54 -15.42 -9.89
N LEU A 115 1.71 -14.72 -9.12
CA LEU A 115 1.90 -13.30 -8.83
C LEU A 115 3.23 -13.06 -8.12
N LEU A 116 3.56 -13.82 -7.08
CA LEU A 116 4.84 -13.70 -6.36
C LEU A 116 6.04 -13.92 -7.27
N LYS A 117 5.98 -14.87 -8.21
CA LYS A 117 7.04 -15.06 -9.22
C LYS A 117 7.20 -13.84 -10.12
N ASN A 118 6.09 -13.24 -10.58
CA ASN A 118 6.15 -12.02 -11.38
C ASN A 118 6.72 -10.83 -10.58
N LEU A 119 6.39 -10.72 -9.29
CA LEU A 119 6.94 -9.69 -8.41
C LEU A 119 8.43 -9.90 -8.13
N ALA A 120 8.89 -11.15 -8.05
CA ALA A 120 10.32 -11.44 -7.91
C ALA A 120 11.11 -10.97 -9.13
N VAL A 121 10.53 -11.08 -10.32
CA VAL A 121 11.14 -10.54 -11.55
C VAL A 121 11.20 -9.01 -11.49
N VAL A 122 10.14 -8.34 -11.04
CA VAL A 122 10.14 -6.87 -10.80
C VAL A 122 11.27 -6.46 -9.85
N ASP A 123 11.44 -7.20 -8.75
CA ASP A 123 12.49 -6.94 -7.76
C ASP A 123 13.90 -7.12 -8.36
N ALA A 124 14.08 -8.17 -9.17
CA ALA A 124 15.34 -8.46 -9.87
C ALA A 124 15.69 -7.46 -10.99
N ALA A 125 14.78 -6.60 -11.42
CA ALA A 125 15.08 -5.58 -12.43
C ALA A 125 16.15 -4.61 -11.90
N ILE A 126 17.15 -4.28 -12.72
CA ILE A 126 18.14 -3.25 -12.42
C ILE A 126 17.96 -2.16 -13.46
N LEU A 127 17.60 -0.96 -13.00
CA LEU A 127 17.28 0.16 -13.88
C LEU A 127 18.45 1.13 -13.94
N THR A 128 18.87 1.46 -15.14
CA THR A 128 19.90 2.47 -15.40
C THR A 128 19.25 3.66 -16.09
N PRO A 129 19.23 4.86 -15.46
CA PRO A 129 18.69 6.06 -16.09
C PRO A 129 19.37 6.37 -17.42
N ARG A 130 18.62 6.92 -18.37
CA ARG A 130 19.13 7.49 -19.62
C ARG A 130 18.97 9.00 -19.56
N GLU A 131 19.94 9.73 -20.11
CA GLU A 131 19.78 11.18 -20.28
C GLU A 131 18.78 11.44 -21.40
N THR A 132 17.58 11.86 -21.03
CA THR A 132 16.53 12.25 -21.96
C THR A 132 15.81 13.51 -21.47
N ASP A 133 15.64 14.49 -22.35
CA ASP A 133 14.84 15.70 -22.07
C ASP A 133 13.39 15.48 -22.51
N ARG A 134 12.65 14.67 -21.75
CA ARG A 134 11.20 14.51 -21.96
C ARG A 134 10.38 15.19 -20.87
N GLY A 135 9.22 15.68 -21.32
CA GLY A 135 8.42 16.72 -20.67
C GLY A 135 7.74 16.33 -19.36
N HIS A 136 7.16 17.33 -18.72
CA HIS A 136 6.53 17.22 -17.40
C HIS A 136 5.03 16.88 -17.53
N SER A 137 4.57 15.84 -16.83
CA SER A 137 3.14 15.70 -16.54
C SER A 137 2.78 16.45 -15.26
N THR A 138 1.56 16.95 -15.19
CA THR A 138 0.95 17.46 -13.94
C THR A 138 0.13 16.39 -13.23
N SER A 139 -0.09 15.21 -13.84
CA SER A 139 -0.86 14.13 -13.23
C SER A 139 -0.06 13.47 -12.11
N ASP A 140 -0.39 13.82 -10.87
CA ASP A 140 0.21 13.24 -9.68
C ASP A 140 -0.43 11.90 -9.32
N PHE A 141 0.41 10.99 -8.83
CA PHE A 141 0.00 9.65 -8.43
C PHE A 141 0.86 9.12 -7.31
N TRP A 142 0.34 8.10 -6.65
CA TRP A 142 1.05 7.33 -5.64
C TRP A 142 0.92 5.85 -5.94
N VAL A 143 2.02 5.12 -5.76
CA VAL A 143 2.09 3.66 -5.89
C VAL A 143 2.95 3.10 -4.78
N SER A 144 2.52 1.97 -4.24
CA SER A 144 3.23 1.28 -3.18
C SER A 144 3.08 -0.22 -3.34
N ALA A 145 4.14 -0.96 -3.04
CA ALA A 145 4.12 -2.42 -3.00
C ALA A 145 5.07 -2.88 -1.90
N ARG A 146 4.55 -3.64 -0.94
CA ARG A 146 5.31 -4.19 0.18
C ARG A 146 5.05 -5.68 0.29
N LEU A 147 6.13 -6.45 0.39
CA LEU A 147 6.05 -7.88 0.68
C LEU A 147 6.65 -8.14 2.07
N THR A 148 5.96 -8.93 2.89
CA THR A 148 6.40 -9.28 4.24
C THR A 148 6.37 -10.80 4.43
N VAL A 149 7.44 -11.36 5.00
CA VAL A 149 7.55 -12.78 5.36
C VAL A 149 7.98 -12.89 6.82
N GLY A 150 7.03 -13.18 7.71
CA GLY A 150 7.24 -13.10 9.15
C GLY A 150 7.69 -11.70 9.57
N LYS A 151 8.93 -11.57 10.07
CA LYS A 151 9.54 -10.27 10.45
C LYS A 151 10.42 -9.65 9.36
N LYS A 152 10.58 -10.32 8.22
CA LYS A 152 11.40 -9.84 7.12
C LYS A 152 10.53 -9.11 6.10
N MET A 153 11.10 -8.10 5.47
CA MET A 153 10.44 -7.33 4.41
C MET A 153 11.31 -7.43 3.16
N PRO A 154 11.11 -8.45 2.30
CA PRO A 154 11.95 -8.66 1.12
C PRO A 154 12.02 -7.44 0.19
N PHE A 155 10.92 -6.71 0.03
CA PHE A 155 10.93 -5.39 -0.60
C PHE A 155 9.81 -4.49 -0.04
N ASP A 156 10.04 -3.18 -0.16
CA ASP A 156 9.13 -2.10 0.24
C ASP A 156 9.34 -0.95 -0.73
N LEU A 157 8.61 -1.01 -1.84
CA LEU A 157 8.70 -0.09 -2.95
C LEU A 157 7.59 0.95 -2.79
N ASP A 158 7.93 2.22 -2.81
CA ASP A 158 6.97 3.29 -2.64
C ASP A 158 7.39 4.53 -3.42
N TRP A 159 6.43 5.15 -4.09
CA TRP A 159 6.65 6.40 -4.77
C TRP A 159 5.39 7.25 -4.83
N ALA A 160 5.55 8.56 -4.60
CA ALA A 160 4.58 9.58 -4.97
C ALA A 160 5.28 10.60 -5.87
N GLY A 161 4.59 11.07 -6.91
CA GLY A 161 5.19 11.92 -7.92
C GLY A 161 4.26 12.23 -9.06
N TYR A 162 4.84 12.73 -10.16
CA TYR A 162 4.14 13.03 -11.40
C TYR A 162 4.47 11.99 -12.45
N TRP A 163 3.51 11.63 -13.29
CA TRP A 163 3.78 10.78 -14.45
C TRP A 163 4.82 11.43 -15.39
N ALA A 164 5.61 10.62 -16.10
CA ALA A 164 6.59 11.08 -17.08
C ALA A 164 7.61 12.12 -16.54
N SER A 165 7.80 12.23 -15.22
CA SER A 165 8.88 13.03 -14.65
C SER A 165 10.25 12.39 -14.96
N LYS A 166 11.34 13.17 -14.86
CA LYS A 166 12.72 12.66 -14.93
C LYS A 166 13.03 11.55 -13.89
N SER A 167 12.13 11.35 -12.92
CA SER A 167 12.14 10.31 -11.91
C SER A 167 11.33 9.05 -12.27
N GLU A 168 11.05 8.80 -13.55
CA GLU A 168 10.38 7.55 -13.96
C GLU A 168 11.10 6.29 -13.44
N VAL A 169 12.43 6.33 -13.44
CA VAL A 169 13.26 5.25 -12.89
C VAL A 169 12.93 4.93 -11.43
N ASP A 170 12.55 5.93 -10.64
CA ASP A 170 12.26 5.78 -9.21
C ASP A 170 10.91 5.08 -8.97
N PHE A 171 9.98 5.21 -9.92
CA PHE A 171 8.63 4.65 -9.77
C PHE A 171 8.33 3.46 -10.68
N ALA A 172 9.21 3.12 -11.62
CA ALA A 172 9.01 2.03 -12.57
C ALA A 172 8.74 0.70 -11.86
N LYS A 173 9.53 0.35 -10.84
CA LYS A 173 9.34 -0.88 -10.04
C LYS A 173 8.01 -0.89 -9.26
N PRO A 174 7.71 0.07 -8.37
CA PRO A 174 6.43 0.05 -7.64
C PRO A 174 5.24 0.09 -8.62
N ASN A 175 5.31 0.87 -9.70
CA ASN A 175 4.25 0.90 -10.70
C ASN A 175 4.04 -0.46 -11.41
N ALA A 176 5.12 -1.15 -11.79
CA ALA A 176 5.03 -2.48 -12.38
C ALA A 176 4.40 -3.49 -11.40
N ALA A 177 4.80 -3.47 -10.12
CA ALA A 177 4.22 -4.32 -9.08
C ALA A 177 2.71 -4.06 -8.91
N VAL A 178 2.29 -2.79 -8.86
CA VAL A 178 0.87 -2.41 -8.78
C VAL A 178 0.10 -2.88 -10.02
N LYS A 179 0.63 -2.65 -11.23
CA LYS A 179 -0.01 -3.06 -12.50
C LYS A 179 -0.21 -4.57 -12.58
N LEU A 180 0.82 -5.35 -12.25
CA LEU A 180 0.75 -6.81 -12.23
C LEU A 180 -0.29 -7.30 -11.24
N THR A 181 -0.30 -6.72 -10.03
CA THR A 181 -1.22 -7.13 -8.98
C THR A 181 -2.67 -6.80 -9.35
N LYS A 182 -2.94 -5.60 -9.87
CA LYS A 182 -4.27 -5.21 -10.35
C LYS A 182 -4.76 -6.15 -11.46
N LYS A 183 -3.90 -6.49 -12.41
CA LYS A 183 -4.22 -7.46 -13.48
C LYS A 183 -4.51 -8.85 -12.94
N ALA A 184 -3.76 -9.30 -11.93
CA ALA A 184 -3.93 -10.62 -11.32
C ALA A 184 -5.30 -10.76 -10.62
N VAL A 185 -5.83 -9.67 -10.07
CA VAL A 185 -7.11 -9.67 -9.34
C VAL A 185 -8.31 -9.18 -10.15
N GLU A 186 -8.11 -8.71 -11.38
CA GLU A 186 -9.16 -8.07 -12.21
C GLU A 186 -10.41 -8.94 -12.39
N LYS A 187 -10.24 -10.26 -12.46
CA LYS A 187 -11.32 -11.23 -12.65
C LYS A 187 -11.85 -11.85 -11.36
N LEU A 188 -11.36 -11.42 -10.20
CA LEU A 188 -11.85 -11.93 -8.92
C LEU A 188 -13.23 -11.37 -8.61
N ASP A 189 -14.07 -12.19 -8.00
CA ASP A 189 -15.42 -11.81 -7.60
C ASP A 189 -15.37 -11.08 -6.25
N PHE A 190 -15.10 -9.77 -6.30
CA PHE A 190 -15.09 -8.92 -5.11
C PHE A 190 -16.50 -8.66 -4.59
N LYS A 191 -16.72 -9.00 -3.32
CA LYS A 191 -17.96 -8.75 -2.58
C LYS A 191 -17.76 -7.67 -1.53
N ASP A 192 -18.83 -6.98 -1.18
CA ASP A 192 -18.80 -6.03 -0.06
C ASP A 192 -18.38 -6.76 1.22
N HIS A 193 -17.51 -6.12 2.00
CA HIS A 193 -16.90 -6.71 3.18
C HIS A 193 -17.10 -5.83 4.40
N LYS A 194 -17.54 -6.43 5.49
CA LYS A 194 -17.61 -5.76 6.79
C LYS A 194 -16.26 -5.91 7.48
N LEU A 195 -15.60 -4.79 7.75
CA LEU A 195 -14.32 -4.75 8.47
C LEU A 195 -14.39 -5.52 9.79
N THR A 196 -13.44 -6.44 9.96
CA THR A 196 -13.16 -7.14 11.20
C THR A 196 -12.14 -6.38 12.05
N ASP A 197 -12.00 -6.75 13.32
CA ASP A 197 -10.97 -6.15 14.19
C ASP A 197 -9.55 -6.38 13.62
N ALA A 198 -9.31 -7.52 12.96
CA ALA A 198 -8.03 -7.81 12.32
C ALA A 198 -7.75 -6.91 11.11
N ASP A 199 -8.78 -6.55 10.34
CA ASP A 199 -8.67 -5.61 9.22
C ASP A 199 -8.35 -4.21 9.73
N ARG A 200 -9.02 -3.81 10.82
CA ARG A 200 -8.82 -2.51 11.45
C ARG A 200 -7.42 -2.37 12.05
N ALA A 201 -6.98 -3.37 12.80
CA ALA A 201 -5.64 -3.41 13.38
C ALA A 201 -4.56 -3.35 12.29
N TRP A 202 -4.75 -4.07 11.17
CA TRP A 202 -3.85 -4.00 10.03
C TRP A 202 -3.82 -2.60 9.42
N ALA A 203 -4.97 -1.99 9.16
CA ALA A 203 -5.03 -0.66 8.57
C ALA A 203 -4.35 0.39 9.46
N SER A 204 -4.58 0.33 10.78
CA SER A 204 -3.88 1.17 11.76
C SER A 204 -2.37 0.95 11.74
N ALA A 205 -1.91 -0.30 11.74
CA ALA A 205 -0.48 -0.62 11.69
C ALA A 205 0.17 -0.09 10.39
N LYS A 206 -0.51 -0.28 9.25
CA LYS A 206 -0.11 0.28 7.96
C LYS A 206 0.00 1.80 8.02
N PHE A 207 -1.03 2.47 8.53
CA PHE A 207 -1.04 3.94 8.68
C PHE A 207 0.15 4.43 9.53
N VAL A 208 0.38 3.83 10.69
CA VAL A 208 1.49 4.19 11.59
C VAL A 208 2.85 4.00 10.91
N ASN A 209 3.03 2.92 10.14
CA ASN A 209 4.28 2.64 9.44
C ASN A 209 4.51 3.60 8.27
N ASP A 210 3.48 3.79 7.46
CA ASP A 210 3.54 4.63 6.26
C ASP A 210 3.67 6.12 6.61
N TRP A 211 3.01 6.58 7.69
CA TRP A 211 3.05 7.98 8.12
C TRP A 211 4.48 8.47 8.42
N LYS A 212 5.33 7.61 8.98
CA LYS A 212 6.75 7.93 9.24
C LYS A 212 7.50 8.32 7.97
N LYS A 213 7.10 7.77 6.81
CA LYS A 213 7.68 8.07 5.51
C LYS A 213 7.09 9.36 4.92
N TYR A 214 5.78 9.55 5.05
CA TYR A 214 5.07 10.61 4.34
C TYR A 214 5.05 11.96 5.04
N LYS A 215 5.23 12.00 6.36
CA LYS A 215 5.06 13.23 7.15
C LYS A 215 5.96 14.41 6.77
N ASN A 216 7.03 14.17 6.02
CA ASN A 216 7.98 15.20 5.57
C ASN A 216 8.03 15.37 4.04
N LEU A 217 7.12 14.74 3.28
CA LEU A 217 7.12 14.84 1.83
C LEU A 217 6.52 16.19 1.37
N SER A 218 7.38 17.13 1.02
CA SER A 218 7.01 18.40 0.39
C SER A 218 6.59 18.15 -1.07
N GLY A 219 5.30 17.92 -1.31
CA GLY A 219 4.76 17.76 -2.68
C GLY A 219 3.55 16.83 -2.79
N TYR A 220 3.30 16.00 -1.78
CA TYR A 220 2.26 14.94 -1.84
C TYR A 220 1.30 14.99 -0.64
N SER A 221 1.01 16.21 -0.17
CA SER A 221 0.12 16.45 0.98
C SER A 221 -1.27 15.83 0.81
N TRP A 222 -1.71 15.66 -0.44
CA TRP A 222 -2.95 14.98 -0.77
C TRP A 222 -2.97 13.50 -0.34
N VAL A 223 -1.82 12.80 -0.42
CA VAL A 223 -1.70 11.41 0.05
C VAL A 223 -1.91 11.38 1.55
N CYS A 224 -1.28 12.30 2.27
CA CYS A 224 -1.37 12.42 3.73
C CYS A 224 -2.83 12.65 4.18
N GLY A 225 -3.53 13.61 3.57
CA GLY A 225 -4.93 13.89 3.87
C GLY A 225 -5.82 12.65 3.68
N ARG A 226 -5.71 12.00 2.51
CA ARG A 226 -6.52 10.81 2.17
C ARG A 226 -6.19 9.60 3.03
N TYR A 227 -4.93 9.42 3.43
CA TYR A 227 -4.52 8.40 4.39
C TYR A 227 -5.21 8.61 5.74
N ILE A 228 -5.20 9.85 6.25
CA ILE A 228 -5.86 10.20 7.52
C ILE A 228 -7.38 9.99 7.44
N GLU A 229 -8.00 10.38 6.32
CA GLU A 229 -9.44 10.18 6.15
C GLU A 229 -9.81 8.70 6.09
N THR A 230 -9.05 7.92 5.33
CA THR A 230 -9.26 6.47 5.20
C THR A 230 -9.12 5.79 6.56
N ILE A 231 -8.08 6.12 7.34
CA ILE A 231 -7.89 5.49 8.66
C ILE A 231 -8.99 5.85 9.66
N GLY A 232 -9.58 7.04 9.57
CA GLY A 232 -10.74 7.40 10.38
C GLY A 232 -11.93 6.46 10.21
N VAL A 233 -11.98 5.69 9.11
CA VAL A 233 -13.09 4.79 8.77
C VAL A 233 -12.69 3.34 9.02
N VAL A 234 -11.53 2.96 8.48
CA VAL A 234 -11.10 1.57 8.45
C VAL A 234 -10.18 1.19 9.60
N GLY A 235 -9.69 2.16 10.38
CA GLY A 235 -8.79 1.93 11.49
C GLY A 235 -9.48 1.58 12.81
N ASP A 236 -8.65 1.55 13.85
CA ASP A 236 -9.01 1.38 15.25
C ASP A 236 -8.24 2.37 16.15
N SER A 237 -8.30 2.17 17.48
CA SER A 237 -7.64 3.02 18.45
C SER A 237 -6.10 3.03 18.36
N ALA A 238 -5.47 2.06 17.70
CA ALA A 238 -4.01 2.04 17.56
C ALA A 238 -3.47 3.17 16.67
N ALA A 239 -4.33 3.80 15.85
CA ALA A 239 -3.97 4.98 15.05
C ALA A 239 -3.95 6.30 15.85
N LEU A 240 -4.58 6.34 17.03
CA LEU A 240 -4.77 7.58 17.81
C LEU A 240 -3.45 8.28 18.21
N PRO A 241 -2.37 7.57 18.61
CA PRO A 241 -1.09 8.22 18.92
C PRO A 241 -0.50 8.98 17.72
N THR A 242 -0.57 8.41 16.53
CA THR A 242 -0.11 9.09 15.30
C THR A 242 -1.01 10.25 14.94
N LEU A 243 -2.33 10.12 15.08
CA LEU A 243 -3.25 11.26 14.88
C LEU A 243 -2.98 12.41 15.86
N ARG A 244 -2.59 12.11 17.11
CA ARG A 244 -2.16 13.10 18.09
C ARG A 244 -0.88 13.83 17.67
N GLU A 245 0.10 13.09 17.16
CA GLU A 245 1.34 13.66 16.60
C GLU A 245 1.00 14.67 15.49
N ILE A 246 0.14 14.27 14.55
CA ILE A 246 -0.30 15.13 13.43
C ILE A 246 -0.95 16.42 13.94
N LEU A 247 -1.85 16.31 14.91
CA LEU A 247 -2.51 17.47 15.51
C LEU A 247 -1.53 18.40 16.23
N THR A 248 -0.40 17.87 16.72
CA THR A 248 0.61 18.66 17.44
C THR A 248 1.57 19.37 16.49
N GLU A 249 1.94 18.75 15.36
CA GLU A 249 2.96 19.29 14.44
C GLU A 249 2.49 20.49 13.59
N ASN A 250 1.17 20.69 13.41
CA ASN A 250 0.58 21.80 12.63
C ASN A 250 1.10 21.94 11.17
N LYS A 251 0.98 20.88 10.36
CA LYS A 251 1.50 20.79 8.98
C LYS A 251 0.44 20.57 7.90
N GLY A 252 -0.83 20.91 8.14
CA GLY A 252 -1.90 20.87 7.12
C GLY A 252 -2.67 19.55 7.06
N GLY A 253 -2.61 18.73 8.12
CA GLY A 253 -3.36 17.49 8.27
C GLY A 253 -4.42 17.52 9.39
N GLU A 254 -4.52 18.65 10.10
CA GLU A 254 -5.26 18.79 11.35
C GLU A 254 -6.75 18.59 11.13
N TYR A 255 -7.27 19.17 10.06
CA TYR A 255 -8.67 19.03 9.66
C TYR A 255 -9.07 17.55 9.53
N TYR A 256 -8.29 16.78 8.78
CA TYR A 256 -8.53 15.36 8.56
C TYR A 256 -8.32 14.56 9.85
N ALA A 257 -7.33 14.92 10.65
CA ALA A 257 -7.03 14.22 11.90
C ALA A 257 -8.13 14.39 12.94
N ILE A 258 -8.71 15.59 13.08
CA ILE A 258 -9.87 15.83 13.96
C ILE A 258 -11.04 14.93 13.55
N ASN A 259 -11.33 14.84 12.25
CA ASN A 259 -12.37 13.98 11.72
C ASN A 259 -12.10 12.49 12.01
N ALA A 260 -10.86 12.04 11.78
CA ALA A 260 -10.47 10.67 12.05
C ALA A 260 -10.60 10.31 13.54
N VAL A 261 -10.13 11.18 14.44
CA VAL A 261 -10.26 10.98 15.89
C VAL A 261 -11.71 10.93 16.30
N THR A 262 -12.56 11.82 15.78
CA THR A 262 -14.00 11.83 16.09
C THR A 262 -14.64 10.49 15.73
N ARG A 263 -14.36 9.96 14.53
CA ARG A 263 -14.88 8.67 14.07
C ARG A 263 -14.36 7.49 14.91
N LEU A 264 -13.05 7.44 15.15
CA LEU A 264 -12.42 6.35 15.91
C LEU A 264 -12.81 6.34 17.39
N THR A 265 -13.16 7.50 17.95
CA THR A 265 -13.54 7.62 19.36
C THR A 265 -15.05 7.64 19.60
N GLY A 266 -15.84 7.91 18.56
CA GLY A 266 -17.28 8.16 18.66
C GLY A 266 -17.64 9.44 19.43
N LYS A 267 -16.67 10.33 19.67
CA LYS A 267 -16.85 11.55 20.46
C LYS A 267 -16.57 12.78 19.61
N ASP A 268 -17.59 13.59 19.39
CA ASP A 268 -17.49 14.85 18.67
C ASP A 268 -17.41 16.01 19.66
N VAL A 269 -16.32 16.79 19.57
CA VAL A 269 -16.05 17.96 20.44
C VAL A 269 -16.24 19.28 19.69
N ARG A 270 -16.78 19.24 18.48
CA ARG A 270 -17.04 20.42 17.64
C ARG A 270 -18.37 21.04 18.03
N ASP A 271 -18.39 22.37 18.03
CA ASP A 271 -19.61 23.16 18.24
C ASP A 271 -20.33 23.48 16.92
N LYS A 272 -19.69 23.16 15.78
CA LYS A 272 -20.12 23.47 14.42
C LYS A 272 -19.93 22.27 13.49
N PRO A 273 -20.65 22.24 12.35
CA PRO A 273 -20.36 21.32 11.25
C PRO A 273 -18.89 21.39 10.80
N VAL A 274 -18.43 20.33 10.14
CA VAL A 274 -17.02 20.16 9.75
C VAL A 274 -16.53 21.31 8.85
N GLU A 275 -17.41 21.82 8.00
CA GLU A 275 -17.16 22.86 6.99
C GLU A 275 -16.92 24.23 7.61
N GLU A 276 -17.49 24.46 8.80
CA GLU A 276 -17.33 25.69 9.56
C GLU A 276 -16.40 25.51 10.77
N MET A 277 -15.65 24.40 10.80
CA MET A 277 -14.78 24.06 11.92
C MET A 277 -13.63 25.06 12.03
N ASP A 278 -13.61 25.76 13.15
CA ASP A 278 -12.45 26.56 13.57
C ASP A 278 -11.39 25.61 14.17
N ILE A 279 -10.43 25.21 13.32
CA ILE A 279 -9.37 24.24 13.68
C ILE A 279 -8.64 24.69 14.95
N GLU A 280 -8.35 25.98 15.10
CA GLU A 280 -7.60 26.52 16.24
C GLU A 280 -8.36 26.39 17.57
N LYS A 281 -9.70 26.46 17.54
CA LYS A 281 -10.54 26.25 18.74
C LYS A 281 -10.81 24.79 19.03
N VAL A 282 -10.95 23.96 18.00
CA VAL A 282 -11.32 22.55 18.17
C VAL A 282 -10.10 21.68 18.49
N ARG A 283 -8.95 21.97 17.90
CA ARG A 283 -7.71 21.19 18.08
C ARG A 283 -7.32 20.97 19.55
N PRO A 284 -7.30 22.00 20.43
CA PRO A 284 -6.99 21.78 21.85
C PRO A 284 -7.98 20.82 22.54
N LYS A 285 -9.28 20.91 22.24
CA LYS A 285 -10.30 20.01 22.80
C LYS A 285 -10.05 18.55 22.39
N VAL A 286 -9.68 18.31 21.13
CA VAL A 286 -9.34 16.97 20.62
C VAL A 286 -8.05 16.45 21.25
N LEU A 287 -7.05 17.31 21.45
CA LEU A 287 -5.81 16.92 22.14
C LEU A 287 -6.05 16.52 23.59
N GLU A 288 -6.94 17.21 24.31
CA GLU A 288 -7.37 16.80 25.67
C GLU A 288 -8.08 15.45 25.65
N LEU A 289 -9.01 15.23 24.71
CA LEU A 289 -9.70 13.94 24.53
C LEU A 289 -8.72 12.76 24.36
N LEU A 290 -7.58 13.01 23.68
CA LEU A 290 -6.53 12.02 23.45
C LEU A 290 -5.56 11.84 24.62
N LYS A 291 -5.61 12.67 25.67
CA LYS A 291 -4.85 12.47 26.91
C LYS A 291 -5.55 11.52 27.88
N GLU A 292 -6.88 11.48 27.86
CA GLU A 292 -7.71 10.67 28.77
C GLU A 292 -7.68 9.17 28.44
N LYS A 293 -7.26 8.80 27.24
CA LYS A 293 -7.12 7.41 26.80
C LYS A 293 -5.67 6.95 26.97
N LYS A 294 -5.33 6.44 28.15
CA LYS A 294 -4.11 5.64 28.40
C LYS A 294 -4.43 4.16 28.30
#